data_AF-A0A1R1PS38-F1
#
_entry.id   AF-A0A1R1PS38-F1
#
_cell.length_a   1.000
_cell.length_b   1.000
_cell.length_c   1.000
_cell.angle_alpha   90.00
_cell.angle_beta   90.00
_cell.angle_gamma   90.00
#
_symmetry.space_group_name_H-M   'P 1'
#
loop_
_entity.id
_entity.type
_entity.pdbx_description
1 polymer ?
#
loop_
_entity_poly.entity_id
_entity_poly.type
_entity_poly.pdbx_seq_one_letter_code
_entity_poly.pdbx_strand_id
1 'polypeptide(L)'
;MNQFDAGGILFRAVALYSYAPTDDPSELGFEKGEMLDILDDRGKWWSAKKSDGKSGIVPSNYVSLYFLRYIEFVWNQIWLSQF
;
A
#
# COMPACT_ATOMS: atom_id res chain seq x y z
N MET A 1 15.34 -19.02 -10.24
CA MET A 1 15.14 -17.80 -9.44
C MET A 1 13.64 -17.65 -9.21
N ASN A 2 13.15 -18.01 -8.03
CA ASN A 2 11.78 -17.72 -7.59
C ASN A 2 11.92 -17.01 -6.23
N GLN A 3 12.14 -15.70 -6.29
CA GLN A 3 12.70 -14.91 -5.17
C GLN A 3 11.62 -14.07 -4.50
N PHE A 4 10.65 -14.72 -3.87
CA PHE A 4 9.90 -14.13 -2.75
C PHE A 4 10.75 -14.02 -1.46
N ASP A 5 12.06 -14.31 -1.55
CA ASP A 5 13.08 -14.12 -0.52
C ASP A 5 13.08 -12.65 -0.04
N ALA A 6 13.00 -12.27 1.23
CA ALA A 6 13.02 -13.00 2.48
C ALA A 6 12.40 -12.11 3.59
N GLY A 7 11.11 -11.80 3.43
CA GLY A 7 10.30 -10.95 4.31
C GLY A 7 8.99 -10.63 3.59
N GLY A 8 8.01 -11.53 3.72
CA GLY A 8 6.88 -11.64 2.80
C GLY A 8 6.12 -10.33 2.62
N ILE A 9 5.85 -9.97 1.36
CA ILE A 9 4.91 -8.89 1.03
C ILE A 9 3.53 -9.34 1.53
N LEU A 10 2.94 -8.57 2.45
CA LEU A 10 1.61 -8.84 2.98
C LEU A 10 0.55 -8.44 1.97
N PHE A 11 0.63 -7.21 1.46
CA PHE A 11 -0.36 -6.64 0.55
C PHE A 11 0.29 -5.72 -0.48
N ARG A 12 -0.41 -5.54 -1.59
CA ARG A 12 -0.12 -4.47 -2.54
C ARG A 12 -1.06 -3.30 -2.28
N ALA A 13 -0.50 -2.09 -2.27
CA ALA A 13 -1.25 -0.86 -2.06
C ALA A 13 -0.96 0.15 -3.17
N VAL A 14 -1.93 1.04 -3.41
CA VAL A 14 -1.77 2.21 -4.27
C VAL A 14 -1.80 3.47 -3.41
N ALA A 15 -0.89 4.41 -3.66
CA ALA A 15 -0.89 5.71 -3.02
C ALA A 15 -2.10 6.54 -3.48
N LEU A 16 -2.93 7.00 -2.53
CA LEU A 16 -4.08 7.87 -2.77
C LEU A 16 -3.64 9.34 -2.94
N TYR A 17 -2.55 9.72 -2.27
CA TYR A 17 -1.94 11.04 -2.28
C TYR A 17 -0.43 10.92 -2.36
N SER A 18 0.26 11.98 -2.79
CA SER A 18 1.73 12.04 -2.69
C SER A 18 2.13 12.33 -1.25
N TYR A 19 3.26 11.77 -0.82
CA TYR A 19 3.86 11.99 0.49
C TYR A 19 5.32 12.38 0.34
N ALA A 20 5.68 13.55 0.83
CA ALA A 20 7.06 14.01 0.95
C ALA A 20 7.50 13.84 2.41
N PRO A 21 8.55 13.03 2.69
CA PRO A 21 9.13 12.91 4.02
C PRO A 21 9.56 14.28 4.53
N THR A 22 9.44 14.49 5.84
CA THR A 22 9.85 15.76 6.46
C THR A 22 11.37 15.85 6.55
N ASP A 23 11.98 15.14 7.50
CA ASP A 23 13.43 14.97 7.65
C ASP A 23 13.79 13.59 8.27
N ASP A 24 12.80 12.74 8.56
CA ASP A 24 13.03 11.42 9.14
C ASP A 24 13.46 10.42 8.04
N PRO A 25 14.69 9.87 8.10
CA PRO A 25 15.20 8.97 7.08
C PRO A 25 14.50 7.59 7.09
N SER A 26 13.70 7.28 8.11
CA SER A 26 12.88 6.07 8.14
C SER A 26 11.60 6.21 7.32
N GLU A 27 11.15 7.44 7.04
CA GLU A 27 9.96 7.70 6.23
C GLU A 27 10.23 7.48 4.74
N LEU A 28 9.28 6.86 4.06
CA LEU A 28 9.36 6.58 2.64
C LEU A 28 8.48 7.54 1.85
N GLY A 29 9.09 8.33 0.98
CA GLY A 29 8.40 9.22 0.06
C GLY A 29 7.87 8.51 -1.19
N PHE A 30 6.68 8.90 -1.64
CA PHE A 30 5.99 8.31 -2.79
C PHE A 30 5.05 9.31 -3.47
N GLU A 31 4.71 9.04 -4.73
CA GLU A 31 3.76 9.85 -5.51
C GLU A 31 2.36 9.24 -5.54
N LYS A 32 1.34 10.09 -5.73
CA LYS A 32 -0.04 9.63 -5.96
C LYS A 32 -0.09 8.64 -7.12
N GLY A 33 -0.76 7.52 -6.91
CA GLY A 33 -0.88 6.43 -7.88
C GLY A 33 0.29 5.45 -7.87
N GLU A 34 1.35 5.72 -7.11
CA GLU A 34 2.50 4.83 -6.99
C GLU A 34 2.13 3.53 -6.26
N MET A 35 2.79 2.46 -6.69
CA MET A 35 2.56 1.10 -6.18
C MET A 35 3.55 0.78 -5.08
N LEU A 36 3.03 0.32 -3.94
CA LEU A 36 3.80 -0.02 -2.77
C LEU A 36 3.51 -1.47 -2.36
N ASP A 37 4.56 -2.19 -2.02
CA ASP A 37 4.47 -3.49 -1.38
C ASP A 37 4.50 -3.29 0.13
N ILE A 38 3.40 -3.59 0.82
CA ILE A 38 3.27 -3.47 2.28
C ILE A 38 3.89 -4.69 2.93
N LEU A 39 4.82 -4.45 3.85
CA LEU A 39 5.59 -5.46 4.58
C LEU A 39 5.07 -5.65 6.02
N ASP A 40 4.48 -4.61 6.62
CA ASP A 40 3.84 -4.64 7.94
C ASP A 40 2.75 -3.57 8.01
N ASP A 41 1.52 -3.95 8.37
CA ASP A 41 0.34 -3.08 8.43
C ASP A 41 -0.12 -2.76 9.87
N ARG A 42 0.75 -2.99 10.87
CA ARG A 42 0.41 -2.73 12.27
C ARG A 42 0.55 -1.25 12.63
N GLY A 43 -0.57 -0.64 13.00
CA GLY A 43 -0.61 0.73 13.53
C GLY A 43 -0.88 1.80 12.47
N LYS A 44 -0.46 3.04 12.75
CA LYS A 44 -0.70 4.20 11.88
C LYS A 44 0.35 4.39 10.78
N TRP A 45 1.52 3.79 10.98
CA TRP A 45 2.66 3.86 10.08
C TRP A 45 3.03 2.44 9.66
N TRP A 46 2.88 2.16 8.37
CA TRP A 46 3.10 0.84 7.80
C TRP A 46 4.48 0.74 7.19
N SER A 47 5.11 -0.43 7.30
CA SER A 47 6.35 -0.70 6.58
C SER A 47 6.02 -1.00 5.12
N ALA A 48 6.67 -0.31 4.20
CA ALA A 48 6.44 -0.46 2.77
C ALA A 48 7.74 -0.46 1.97
N LYS A 49 7.68 -1.03 0.77
CA LYS A 49 8.77 -1.07 -0.20
C LYS A 49 8.27 -0.62 -1.58
N LYS A 50 9.08 0.21 -2.23
CA LYS A 50 8.89 0.68 -3.61
C LYS A 50 9.44 -0.33 -4.63
N SER A 51 9.06 -0.17 -5.89
CA SER A 51 9.62 -0.94 -7.01
C SER A 51 11.13 -0.74 -7.21
N ASP A 52 11.67 0.41 -6.82
CA ASP A 52 13.11 0.71 -6.85
C ASP A 52 13.90 0.06 -5.68
N GLY A 53 13.21 -0.68 -4.81
CA GLY A 53 13.78 -1.38 -3.66
C GLY A 53 13.89 -0.56 -2.38
N LYS A 54 13.63 0.77 -2.42
CA LYS A 54 13.63 1.60 -1.22
C LYS A 54 12.51 1.19 -0.28
N SER A 55 12.83 1.10 1.01
CA SER A 55 11.88 0.70 2.05
C SER A 55 11.89 1.70 3.20
N GLY A 56 10.77 1.80 3.90
CA GLY A 56 10.59 2.69 5.04
C GLY A 56 9.14 2.67 5.52
N ILE A 57 8.81 3.58 6.43
CA ILE A 57 7.45 3.72 6.96
C ILE A 57 6.62 4.72 6.14
N VAL A 58 5.34 4.41 5.96
CA VAL A 58 4.37 5.26 5.26
C VAL A 58 3.11 5.44 6.11
N PRO A 59 2.44 6.61 6.04
CA PRO A 59 1.19 6.81 6.76
C PRO A 59 0.08 5.94 6.13
N SER A 60 -0.56 5.09 6.94
CA SER A 60 -1.51 4.08 6.44
C SER A 60 -2.74 4.67 5.76
N ASN A 61 -3.16 5.87 6.14
CA ASN A 61 -4.29 6.58 5.54
C ASN A 61 -3.99 7.24 4.18
N TYR A 62 -2.74 7.17 3.70
CA TYR A 62 -2.34 7.68 2.39
C TYR A 62 -2.35 6.61 1.31
N VAL A 63 -2.58 5.35 1.69
CA VAL A 63 -2.53 4.20 0.79
C VAL A 63 -3.83 3.42 0.85
N SER A 64 -4.17 2.74 -0.24
CA SER A 64 -5.33 1.85 -0.33
C SER A 64 -4.88 0.46 -0.73
N LEU A 65 -5.24 -0.54 0.08
CA LEU A 65 -4.97 -1.95 -0.23
C LEU A 65 -5.83 -2.39 -1.41
N TYR A 66 -5.22 -3.06 -2.39
CA TYR A 66 -5.91 -3.53 -3.59
C TYR A 66 -7.07 -4.49 -3.28
N PHE A 67 -6.89 -5.36 -2.29
CA PHE A 67 -7.93 -6.33 -1.89
C PHE A 67 -9.19 -5.64 -1.35
N LEU A 68 -9.03 -4.63 -0.49
CA LEU A 68 -10.16 -3.87 0.05
C LEU A 68 -10.91 -3.14 -1.07
N ARG A 69 -10.18 -2.50 -2.01
CA ARG A 69 -10.80 -1.85 -3.17
C ARG A 69 -11.54 -2.83 -4.07
N TYR A 70 -11.01 -4.03 -4.24
CA TYR A 70 -11.67 -5.07 -5.05
C TYR A 70 -12.95 -5.57 -4.38
N ILE A 71 -12.94 -5.82 -3.07
CA ILE A 71 -14.15 -6.21 -2.34
C ILE A 71 -15.21 -5.12 -2.43
N GLU A 72 -14.85 -3.87 -2.16
CA GLU A 72 -15.79 -2.74 -2.26
C GLU A 72 -16.35 -2.61 -3.68
N PHE A 73 -15.53 -2.78 -4.71
CA PHE A 73 -15.98 -2.78 -6.10
C PHE A 73 -16.98 -3.91 -6.37
N VAL A 74 -16.64 -5.16 -6.03
CA VAL A 74 -17.49 -6.33 -6.26
C VAL A 74 -18.77 -6.24 -5.45
N TRP A 75 -18.68 -5.84 -4.19
CA TRP A 75 -19.84 -5.67 -3.30
C TRP A 75 -20.81 -4.64 -3.85
N ASN A 76 -20.32 -3.48 -4.27
CA ASN A 76 -21.15 -2.44 -4.86
C ASN A 76 -21.79 -2.88 -6.20
N GLN A 77 -21.08 -3.63 -7.04
CA GLN A 77 -21.63 -4.13 -8.30
C GLN A 77 -22.73 -5.20 -8.08
N ILE A 78 -22.53 -6.13 -7.13
CA ILE A 78 -23.52 -7.17 -6.83
C ILE A 78 -24.76 -6.56 -6.19
N TRP A 79 -24.58 -5.69 -5.19
CA TRP A 79 -25.70 -5.06 -4.50
C TRP A 79 -26.55 -4.18 -5.44
N LEU A 80 -25.91 -3.33 -6.25
CA LEU A 80 -26.60 -2.49 -7.24
C LEU A 80 -27.26 -3.27 -8.40
N SER A 81 -26.94 -4.56 -8.58
CA SER A 81 -27.56 -5.39 -9.61
C SER A 81 -28.82 -6.12 -9.13
N GLN A 82 -29.04 -6.15 -7.81
CA GLN A 82 -30.14 -6.88 -7.15
C GLN A 82 -31.22 -5.93 -6.59
N PHE A 83 -31.01 -4.61 -6.72
CA PHE A 83 -31.90 -3.52 -6.32
C PHE A 83 -31.94 -2.45 -7.42
#